data_AF-D8G0Z1-F1
#
_entry.id   AF-D8G0Z1-F1
#
_cell.length_a   1.000
_cell.length_b   1.000
_cell.length_c   1.000
_cell.angle_alpha   90.00
_cell.angle_beta   90.00
_cell.angle_gamma   90.00
#
_symmetry.space_group_name_H-M   'P 1'
#
loop_
_entity.id
_entity.type
_entity.pdbx_description
1 polymer ?
#
loop_
_entity_poly.entity_id
_entity_poly.type
_entity_poly.pdbx_seq_one_letter_code
_entity_poly.pdbx_strand_id
1 'polypeptide(L)'
;MIDIYLETAPKLLEDIGISLASADILALRPAAHSLKSISGTLGALILYELCQQLETMARVSINEGKPLPLESVAIFQQIEAEYERVKEALQMEKQHSEL
;
A
#
# COMPACT_ATOMS: atom_id res chain seq x y z
N MET A 1 -1.33 6.19 16.95
CA MET A 1 -0.74 6.07 15.59
C MET A 1 -0.91 4.67 15.04
N ILE A 2 -0.49 3.64 15.78
CA ILE A 2 -0.68 2.23 15.39
C ILE A 2 -2.16 1.89 15.13
N ASP A 3 -3.07 2.27 16.02
CA ASP A 3 -4.51 1.96 15.85
C ASP A 3 -5.09 2.55 14.56
N ILE A 4 -4.82 3.83 14.30
CA ILE A 4 -5.28 4.52 13.09
C ILE A 4 -4.74 3.84 11.84
N TYR A 5 -3.47 3.42 11.86
CA TYR A 5 -2.88 2.68 10.75
C TYR A 5 -3.55 1.32 10.53
N LEU A 6 -3.76 0.55 11.61
CA LEU A 6 -4.41 -0.76 11.55
C LEU A 6 -5.88 -0.67 11.07
N GLU A 7 -6.55 0.46 11.31
CA GLU A 7 -7.89 0.72 10.78
C GLU A 7 -7.88 1.20 9.31
N THR A 8 -6.89 2.01 8.94
CA THR A 8 -6.88 2.71 7.64
C THR A 8 -6.26 1.85 6.53
N ALA A 9 -5.16 1.15 6.82
CA ALA A 9 -4.41 0.40 5.82
C ALA A 9 -5.22 -0.69 5.10
N PRO A 10 -6.11 -1.48 5.76
CA PRO A 10 -6.96 -2.46 5.08
C PRO A 10 -7.86 -1.84 4.00
N LYS A 11 -8.44 -0.67 4.28
CA LYS A 11 -9.32 0.05 3.34
C LYS A 11 -8.53 0.49 2.10
N LEU A 12 -7.31 0.99 2.30
CA LEU A 12 -6.43 1.39 1.20
C LEU A 12 -5.95 0.18 0.37
N LEU A 13 -5.70 -0.97 0.98
CA LEU A 13 -5.37 -2.20 0.26
C LEU A 13 -6.55 -2.67 -0.61
N GLU A 14 -7.76 -2.65 -0.05
CA GLU A 14 -8.97 -2.96 -0.80
C GLU A 14 -9.15 -2.01 -1.99
N ASP A 15 -9.02 -0.70 -1.78
CA ASP A 15 -9.11 0.30 -2.85
C ASP A 15 -8.08 0.07 -3.97
N ILE A 16 -6.84 -0.29 -3.61
CA ILE A 16 -5.79 -0.67 -4.57
C ILE A 16 -6.21 -1.91 -5.37
N GLY A 17 -6.67 -2.96 -4.69
CA GLY A 17 -7.11 -4.20 -5.33
C GLY A 17 -8.28 -4.00 -6.30
N ILE A 18 -9.29 -3.22 -5.88
CA ILE A 18 -10.42 -2.84 -6.73
C ILE A 18 -9.94 -2.06 -7.96
N SER A 19 -9.06 -1.08 -7.75
CA SER A 19 -8.53 -0.24 -8.83
C SER A 19 -7.72 -1.05 -9.85
N LEU A 20 -6.97 -2.06 -9.40
CA LEU A 20 -6.26 -2.98 -10.29
C LEU A 20 -7.24 -3.86 -11.09
N ALA A 21 -8.28 -4.39 -10.44
CA ALA A 21 -9.28 -5.23 -11.09
C ALA A 21 -10.13 -4.45 -12.12
N SER A 22 -10.41 -3.17 -11.87
CA SER A 22 -11.17 -2.29 -12.78
C SER A 22 -10.29 -1.52 -13.78
N ALA A 23 -8.97 -1.66 -13.70
CA ALA A 23 -7.99 -0.85 -14.44
C ALA A 23 -8.13 0.67 -14.23
N ASP A 24 -8.64 1.10 -13.07
CA ASP A 24 -8.78 2.51 -12.70
C ASP A 24 -7.48 3.06 -12.10
N ILE A 25 -6.59 3.52 -12.99
CA ILE A 25 -5.28 4.06 -12.62
C ILE A 25 -5.40 5.37 -11.81
N LEU A 26 -6.49 6.13 -12.03
CA LEU A 26 -6.73 7.39 -11.35
C LEU A 26 -7.14 7.18 -9.88
N ALA A 27 -7.85 6.10 -9.58
CA ALA A 27 -8.14 5.65 -8.22
C ALA A 27 -6.93 4.93 -7.58
N LEU A 28 -6.18 4.15 -8.34
CA LEU A 28 -5.00 3.41 -7.86
C LEU A 28 -3.94 4.33 -7.24
N ARG A 29 -3.55 5.39 -7.97
CA ARG A 29 -2.44 6.26 -7.58
C ARG A 29 -2.61 6.89 -6.18
N PRO A 30 -3.73 7.57 -5.85
CA PRO A 30 -3.91 8.16 -4.53
C PRO A 30 -4.03 7.13 -3.41
N ALA A 31 -4.57 5.93 -3.66
CA ALA A 31 -4.63 4.86 -2.67
C ALA A 31 -3.22 4.34 -2.33
N ALA A 32 -2.40 4.04 -3.35
CA ALA A 32 -1.01 3.65 -3.18
C ALA A 32 -0.17 4.75 -2.49
N HIS A 33 -0.38 6.03 -2.87
CA HIS A 33 0.28 7.16 -2.23
C HIS A 33 -0.04 7.28 -0.74
N SER A 34 -1.32 7.12 -0.39
CA SER A 34 -1.79 7.20 0.99
C SER A 34 -1.19 6.07 1.83
N LEU A 35 -1.24 4.84 1.33
CA LEU A 35 -0.69 3.66 2.02
C LEU A 35 0.83 3.79 2.23
N LYS A 36 1.55 4.28 1.22
CA LYS A 36 2.98 4.63 1.32
C LYS A 36 3.22 5.59 2.47
N SER A 37 2.51 6.72 2.51
CA SER A 37 2.73 7.79 3.50
C SER A 37 2.54 7.31 4.94
N ILE A 38 1.42 6.62 5.20
CA ILE A 38 1.12 6.13 6.55
C ILE A 38 2.08 5.00 6.98
N SER A 39 2.54 4.18 6.03
CA SER A 39 3.53 3.12 6.30
C SER A 39 4.91 3.71 6.61
N GLY A 40 5.34 4.73 5.86
CA GLY A 40 6.59 5.45 6.13
C GLY A 40 6.58 6.13 7.50
N THR A 41 5.44 6.67 7.92
CA THR A 41 5.27 7.29 9.25
C THR A 41 5.51 6.31 10.41
N LEU A 42 5.20 5.02 10.21
CA LEU A 42 5.44 3.97 11.21
C LEU A 42 6.78 3.24 11.02
N GLY A 43 7.61 3.66 10.06
CA GLY A 43 8.89 3.01 9.78
C GLY A 43 8.75 1.66 9.05
N ALA A 44 7.60 1.35 8.46
CA ALA A 44 7.40 0.17 7.62
C ALA A 44 8.04 0.40 6.23
N LEU A 45 9.37 0.42 6.18
CA LEU A 45 10.15 0.87 5.01
C LEU A 45 9.98 -0.03 3.78
N ILE A 46 9.94 -1.36 3.96
CA ILE A 46 9.74 -2.29 2.85
C ILE A 46 8.36 -2.06 2.21
N LEU A 47 7.31 -1.93 3.04
CA LEU A 47 5.96 -1.64 2.56
C LEU A 47 5.88 -0.26 1.87
N TYR A 48 6.57 0.74 2.42
CA TYR A 48 6.71 2.06 1.81
C TYR A 48 7.31 1.97 0.39
N GLU A 49 8.40 1.22 0.22
CA GLU A 49 9.09 1.07 -1.05
C GLU A 49 8.21 0.37 -2.09
N LEU A 50 7.52 -0.71 -1.71
CA LEU A 50 6.60 -1.42 -2.59
C LEU A 50 5.43 -0.52 -3.03
N CYS A 51 4.84 0.24 -2.11
CA CYS A 51 3.79 1.21 -2.44
C CYS A 51 4.31 2.32 -3.36
N GLN A 52 5.55 2.80 -3.17
CA GLN A 52 6.18 3.78 -4.03
C GLN A 52 6.41 3.27 -5.46
N GLN A 53 6.77 1.99 -5.60
CA GLN A 53 6.90 1.34 -6.91
C GLN A 53 5.55 1.33 -7.63
N LEU A 54 4.48 0.87 -6.96
CA LEU A 54 3.13 0.82 -7.54
C LEU A 54 2.60 2.23 -7.90
N GLU A 55 2.79 3.22 -7.03
CA GLU A 55 2.44 4.62 -7.30
C GLU A 55 3.19 5.18 -8.52
N THR A 56 4.46 4.78 -8.69
CA THR A 56 5.29 5.19 -9.83
C THR A 56 4.82 4.55 -11.13
N MET A 57 4.50 3.26 -11.12
CA MET A 57 3.90 2.58 -12.27
C MET A 57 2.61 3.28 -12.70
N ALA A 58 1.71 3.58 -11.75
CA ALA A 58 0.47 4.30 -12.03
C ALA A 58 0.72 5.70 -12.62
N ARG A 59 1.67 6.46 -12.07
CA ARG A 59 2.03 7.79 -12.57
C ARG A 59 2.58 7.74 -14.00
N VAL A 60 3.45 6.79 -14.31
CA VAL A 60 3.99 6.61 -15.67
C VAL A 60 2.88 6.25 -16.66
N SER A 61 2.02 5.29 -16.31
CA SER A 61 0.88 4.90 -17.13
C SER A 61 -0.07 6.07 -17.43
N ILE A 62 -0.38 6.91 -16.42
CA ILE A 62 -1.19 8.11 -16.60
C ILE A 62 -0.52 9.09 -17.58
N ASN A 63 0.76 9.38 -17.37
CA ASN A 63 1.49 10.37 -18.19
C ASN A 63 1.66 9.92 -19.65
N GLU A 64 1.86 8.62 -19.87
CA GLU A 64 2.04 8.06 -21.20
C GLU A 64 0.72 7.67 -21.88
N GLY A 65 -0.41 7.75 -21.17
CA GLY A 65 -1.71 7.27 -21.67
C GLY A 65 -1.73 5.78 -21.97
N LYS A 66 -0.98 4.98 -21.19
CA LYS A 66 -0.84 3.53 -21.37
C LYS A 66 -1.51 2.76 -20.21
N PRO A 67 -1.92 1.50 -20.44
CA PRO A 67 -2.35 0.62 -19.35
C PRO A 67 -1.26 0.44 -18.28
N LEU A 68 -1.65 -0.06 -17.11
CA LEU A 68 -0.70 -0.51 -16.08
C LEU A 68 0.15 -1.69 -16.60
N PRO A 69 1.44 -1.74 -16.26
CA PRO A 69 2.26 -2.92 -16.51
C PRO A 69 1.67 -4.16 -15.81
N LEU A 70 1.80 -5.34 -16.41
CA LEU A 70 1.36 -6.60 -15.79
C LEU A 70 2.04 -6.86 -14.43
N GLU A 71 3.27 -6.36 -14.26
CA GLU A 71 4.03 -6.43 -13.01
C GLU A 71 3.32 -5.74 -11.83
N SER A 72 2.42 -4.78 -12.08
CA SER A 72 1.66 -4.09 -11.02
C SER A 72 0.87 -5.06 -10.13
N VAL A 73 0.36 -6.16 -10.69
CA VAL A 73 -0.34 -7.21 -9.94
C VAL A 73 0.63 -7.97 -9.02
N ALA A 74 1.83 -8.28 -9.52
CA ALA A 74 2.85 -8.96 -8.72
C ALA A 74 3.39 -8.06 -7.59
N ILE A 75 3.51 -6.75 -7.83
CA ILE A 75 3.85 -5.78 -6.79
C ILE A 75 2.74 -5.69 -5.74
N PHE A 76 1.47 -5.69 -6.16
CA PHE A 76 0.37 -5.65 -5.20
C PHE A 76 0.33 -6.88 -4.29
N GLN A 77 0.58 -8.09 -4.82
CA GLN A 77 0.72 -9.29 -4.00
C GLN A 77 1.85 -9.19 -2.97
N GLN A 78 2.96 -8.54 -3.33
CA GLN A 78 4.05 -8.28 -2.38
C GLN A 78 3.65 -7.27 -1.30
N ILE A 79 2.89 -6.23 -1.67
CA ILE A 79 2.33 -5.25 -0.72
C ILE A 79 1.43 -5.96 0.30
N GLU A 80 0.53 -6.83 -0.14
CA GLU A 80 -0.37 -7.58 0.76
C GLU A 80 0.43 -8.46 1.73
N ALA A 81 1.40 -9.21 1.22
CA ALA A 81 2.25 -10.08 2.04
C ALA A 81 3.11 -9.30 3.04
N GLU A 82 3.64 -8.14 2.65
CA GLU A 82 4.41 -7.28 3.55
C GLU A 82 3.52 -6.59 4.58
N TYR A 83 2.31 -6.18 4.20
CA TYR A 83 1.36 -5.60 5.14
C TYR A 83 1.01 -6.56 6.27
N GLU A 84 0.82 -7.85 5.98
CA GLU A 84 0.56 -8.84 7.04
C GLU A 84 1.73 -8.93 8.03
N ARG A 85 2.98 -8.89 7.57
CA ARG A 85 4.17 -8.84 8.45
C ARG A 85 4.21 -7.57 9.30
N VAL A 86 3.93 -6.42 8.69
CA VAL A 86 3.87 -5.13 9.39
C VAL A 86 2.75 -5.15 10.43
N LYS A 87 1.58 -5.69 10.09
CA LYS A 87 0.42 -5.80 10.99
C LYS A 87 0.78 -6.59 12.24
N GLU A 88 1.40 -7.76 12.08
CA GLU A 88 1.85 -8.59 13.20
C GLU A 88 2.86 -7.84 14.09
N ALA A 89 3.88 -7.22 13.49
CA ALA A 89 4.89 -6.47 14.23
C ALA A 89 4.29 -5.31 15.04
N LEU A 90 3.37 -4.55 14.44
CA LEU A 90 2.70 -3.44 15.09
C LEU A 90 1.75 -3.89 16.22
N GLN A 91 1.10 -5.04 16.06
CA GLN A 91 0.27 -5.62 17.12
C GLN A 91 1.12 -6.04 18.33
N MET A 92 2.30 -6.63 18.10
CA MET A 92 3.24 -6.97 19.18
C MET A 92 3.78 -5.72 19.90
N GLU A 93 4.14 -4.68 19.13
CA GLU A 93 4.61 -3.40 19.69
C GLU A 93 3.54 -2.73 20.56
N LYS A 94 2.28 -2.74 20.09
CA LYS A 94 1.15 -2.21 20.84
C LYS A 94 0.96 -2.94 22.17
N GLN A 95 1.05 -4.27 22.19
CA GLN A 95 0.94 -5.07 23.42
C GLN A 95 2.09 -4.81 24.39
N HIS A 96 3.31 -4.55 23.91
CA HIS A 96 4.44 -4.18 24.76
C HIS A 96 4.32 -2.79 25.39
N SER A 97 3.73 -1.84 24.66
CA SER A 97 3.58 -0.45 25.12
C SER A 97 2.45 -0.24 26.14
N GLU A 98 1.58 -1.25 26.33
CA GLU A 98 0.46 -1.23 27.28
C GLU A 98 0.81 -1.85 28.65
N LEU A 99 2.05 -2.32 28.84
CA LEU A 99 2.61 -2.88 30.08
C LEU A 99 3.51 -1.86 30.81
#